data_AF-A0A938MEK4-F1
#
_entry.id   AF-A0A938MEK4-F1
#
_cell.length_a   1.000
_cell.length_b   1.000
_cell.length_c   1.000
_cell.angle_alpha   90.00
_cell.angle_beta   90.00
_cell.angle_gamma   90.00
#
_symmetry.space_group_name_H-M   'P 1'
#
loop_
_entity.id
_entity.type
_entity.pdbx_description
1 polymer ?
#
loop_
_entity_poly.entity_id
_entity_poly.type
_entity_poly.pdbx_seq_one_letter_code
_entity_poly.pdbx_strand_id
1 'polypeptide(L)' 'MNRDDAWKLLNEHLRMENLVKHCLATEAIMRALAERLGKDKETWGLAGLLHDLD' A
#
# COMPACT_ATOMS: atom_id res chain seq x y z
N MET A 1 -8.57 7.81 -5.86
CA MET A 1 -7.34 8.07 -5.08
C MET A 1 -6.20 7.42 -5.84
N ASN A 2 -5.13 8.17 -6.17
CA ASN A 2 -3.95 7.61 -6.83
C ASN A 2 -2.91 7.18 -5.78
N ARG A 3 -1.85 6.50 -6.21
CA ARG A 3 -0.77 6.03 -5.31
C ARG A 3 -0.07 7.18 -4.59
N ASP A 4 0.13 8.31 -5.26
CA ASP A 4 0.79 9.48 -4.69
C ASP A 4 -0.02 10.10 -3.54
N ASP A 5 -1.34 10.20 -3.69
CA ASP A 5 -2.25 10.67 -2.64
C ASP A 5 -2.24 9.71 -1.45
N ALA A 6 -2.26 8.40 -1.71
CA ALA A 6 -2.13 7.37 -0.69
C ALA A 6 -0.77 7.45 0.04
N TRP A 7 0.31 7.71 -0.68
CA TRP A 7 1.65 7.88 -0.11
C TRP A 7 1.76 9.13 0.77
N LYS A 8 1.16 10.25 0.35
CA LYS A 8 1.10 11.46 1.17
C LYS A 8 0.33 11.20 2.46
N LEU A 9 -0.85 10.61 2.36
CA LEU A 9 -1.67 10.26 3.53
C LEU A 9 -0.91 9.35 4.50
N LEU A 10 -0.25 8.31 3.97
CA LEU A 10 0.60 7.43 4.76
C LEU A 10 1.68 8.20 5.54
N ASN A 11 2.39 9.13 4.90
CA ASN A 11 3.44 9.91 5.58
C ASN A 11 2.90 10.95 6.57
N GLU A 12 1.68 11.45 6.36
CA GLU A 12 1.05 12.36 7.33
C GLU A 12 0.68 11.65 8.63
N HIS A 13 0.22 10.41 8.53
CA HIS A 13 -0.29 9.63 9.67
C HIS A 13 0.75 8.68 10.29
N LEU A 14 1.61 8.05 9.50
CA LEU A 14 2.68 7.16 9.97
C LEU A 14 4.01 7.88 10.00
N ARG A 15 4.48 8.21 11.21
CA ARG A 15 5.80 8.84 11.44
C ARG A 15 6.92 7.84 11.74
N MET A 16 6.59 6.56 11.88
CA MET A 16 7.55 5.51 12.17
C MET A 16 8.05 4.87 10.87
N GLU A 17 9.34 5.01 10.56
CA GLU A 17 9.95 4.46 9.35
C GLU A 17 9.76 2.95 9.20
N ASN A 18 9.70 2.21 10.31
CA ASN A 18 9.48 0.76 10.28
C ASN A 18 8.07 0.40 9.77
N LEU A 19 7.04 1.17 10.17
CA LEU A 19 5.68 0.96 9.69
C LEU A 19 5.54 1.34 8.22
N VAL A 20 6.20 2.41 7.79
CA VAL A 20 6.23 2.79 6.37
C VAL A 20 6.86 1.68 5.52
N LYS A 21 7.97 1.09 5.96
CA LYS A 21 8.61 -0.05 5.27
C LYS A 21 7.70 -1.28 5.23
N HIS A 22 6.97 -1.55 6.31
CA HIS A 22 5.97 -2.63 6.37
C HIS A 22 4.84 -2.41 5.36
N CYS A 23 4.24 -1.22 5.32
CA CYS A 23 3.20 -0.89 4.34
C CYS A 23 3.69 -1.01 2.88
N LEU A 24 4.93 -0.58 2.60
CA LEU A 24 5.55 -0.74 1.27
C LEU A 24 5.78 -2.21 0.89
N ALA A 25 6.20 -3.05 1.86
CA ALA A 25 6.35 -4.48 1.64
C ALA A 25 4.98 -5.14 1.33
N THR A 26 3.95 -4.76 2.08
CA THR A 26 2.58 -5.24 1.86
C THR A 26 2.02 -4.78 0.52
N GLU A 27 2.25 -3.52 0.10
CA GLU A 27 1.91 -3.04 -1.25
C GLU A 27 2.51 -3.96 -2.33
N ALA A 28 3.80 -4.28 -2.22
CA ALA A 28 4.49 -5.13 -3.19
C ALA A 28 3.90 -6.55 -3.25
N ILE A 29 3.63 -7.15 -2.09
CA ILE A 29 3.00 -8.48 -1.99
C ILE A 29 1.60 -8.46 -2.61
N MET A 30 0.80 -7.44 -2.30
CA MET A 30 -0.57 -7.32 -2.82
C MET A 30 -0.60 -7.13 -4.32
N ARG A 31 0.33 -6.35 -4.90
CA ARG A 31 0.47 -6.22 -6.36
C ARG A 31 0.84 -7.55 -7.03
N ALA A 32 1.77 -8.31 -6.44
CA ALA A 32 2.15 -9.62 -6.94
C ALA A 32 1.00 -10.64 -6.84
N LEU A 33 0.23 -10.59 -5.76
CA LEU A 33 -0.94 -11.44 -5.57
C LEU A 33 -2.06 -11.09 -6.56
N ALA A 34 -2.31 -9.80 -6.80
CA ALA A 34 -3.26 -9.35 -7.80
C ALA A 34 -2.91 -9.87 -9.21
N GLU A 35 -1.63 -9.82 -9.58
CA GLU A 35 -1.16 -10.39 -10.85
C GLU A 35 -1.47 -11.89 -10.95
N ARG A 36 -1.16 -12.66 -9.90
CA ARG A 36 -1.42 -14.11 -9.85
C ARG A 36 -2.91 -14.46 -9.91
N LEU A 37 -3.76 -13.59 -9.37
CA LEU A 37 -5.21 -13.79 -9.30
C LEU A 37 -5.97 -13.14 -10.47
N GLY A 38 -5.28 -12.51 -11.42
CA GLY A 38 -5.90 -11.78 -12.52
C GLY A 38 -6.77 -10.60 -12.06
N LYS A 39 -6.36 -9.94 -10.96
CA LYS A 39 -7.03 -8.78 -10.38
C LYS A 39 -6.29 -7.49 -10.70
N ASP A 40 -6.93 -6.37 -10.39
CA ASP A 40 -6.35 -5.04 -10.59
C ASP A 40 -5.20 -4.79 -9.59
N LYS A 41 -3.99 -4.61 -10.12
CA LYS A 41 -2.78 -4.42 -9.31
C LYS A 41 -2.79 -3.09 -8.57
N GLU A 42 -3.38 -2.05 -9.14
CA GLU A 42 -3.39 -0.73 -8.51
C GLU A 42 -4.28 -0.71 -7.28
N THR A 43 -5.51 -1.22 -7.39
CA THR A 43 -6.46 -1.33 -6.27
C THR A 43 -5.87 -2.18 -5.14
N TRP A 44 -5.25 -3.31 -5.46
CA TRP A 44 -4.64 -4.19 -4.46
C TRP A 44 -3.39 -3.56 -3.82
N GLY A 45 -2.56 -2.89 -4.62
CA GLY A 45 -1.41 -2.15 -4.13
C GLY A 45 -1.81 -1.03 -3.16
N LEU A 46 -2.86 -0.26 -3.50
CA LEU A 46 -3.40 0.78 -2.64
C LEU A 46 -3.95 0.21 -1.32
N ALA A 47 -4.70 -0.90 -1.40
CA ALA A 47 -5.19 -1.59 -0.20
C ALA A 47 -4.04 -2.05 0.70
N GLY A 48 -2.97 -2.62 0.12
CA GLY A 48 -1.78 -3.03 0.88
C GLY A 48 -1.00 -1.85 1.48
N LEU A 49 -0.90 -0.73 0.75
CA LEU A 49 -0.20 0.45 1.22
C LEU A 49 -0.93 1.11 2.41
N LEU A 50 -2.26 1.15 2.37
CA LEU A 50 -3.06 1.88 3.35
C LEU A 50 -3.65 0.99 4.47
N HIS A 51 -3.36 -0.32 4.49
CA HIS A 51 -4.04 -1.26 5.41
C HIS A 51 -3.84 -0.96 6.91
N ASP A 52 -2.72 -0.33 7.29
CA ASP A 52 -2.38 0.03 8.67
C ASP A 52 -2.74 1.47 9.04
N LEU A 53 -3.51 2.16 8.19
CA LEU A 53 -4.08 3.49 8.49
C LEU A 53 -5.48 3.42 9.13
N ASP A 54 -5.93 2.22 9.50
CA ASP A 54 -7.21 1.96 10.18
C ASP A 54 -7.24 2.50 11.62
#